data_AF-A0A183IKR3-F1
#
_entry.id   AF-A0A183IKR3-F1
#
_cell.length_a   1.000
_cell.length_b   1.000
_cell.length_c   1.000
_cell.angle_alpha   90.00
_cell.angle_beta   90.00
_cell.angle_gamma   90.00
#
_symmetry.space_group_name_H-M   'P 1'
#
loop_
_entity.id
_entity.type
_entity.pdbx_description
1 polymer ?
#
loop_
_entity_poly.entity_id
_entity_poly.type
_entity_poly.pdbx_seq_one_letter_code
_entity_poly.pdbx_strand_id
1 'polypeptide(L)'
;LLALVLHCYPSATAIHCPLFPVNKRRPLSIFSTSRTYHCQRCLNHGKKVARKGHKRFCQWGNCTCVQCSLVEKRKILNRKINSEREAHGSLSVDREDIQSQKSILSSFSI
;
A
#
# COMPACT_ATOMS: atom_id res chain seq x y z
N LEU A 1 -44.30 -18.36 -18.44
CA LEU A 1 -43.21 -17.34 -18.51
C LEU A 1 -42.01 -17.87 -17.75
N LEU A 2 -41.10 -18.60 -18.41
CA LEU A 2 -39.69 -18.78 -18.02
C LEU A 2 -39.09 -19.86 -18.93
N ALA A 3 -38.54 -19.42 -20.05
CA ALA A 3 -37.53 -20.16 -20.79
C ALA A 3 -36.77 -19.11 -21.58
N LEU A 4 -35.48 -18.92 -21.29
CA LEU A 4 -34.48 -18.58 -22.30
C LEU A 4 -33.06 -18.66 -21.72
N VAL A 5 -32.31 -19.55 -22.37
CA VAL A 5 -30.84 -19.60 -22.56
C VAL A 5 -29.99 -20.20 -21.44
N LEU A 6 -29.89 -21.52 -21.53
CA LEU A 6 -28.68 -22.27 -21.24
C LEU A 6 -27.48 -21.79 -22.08
N HIS A 7 -26.33 -21.70 -21.40
CA HIS A 7 -24.95 -22.00 -21.83
C HIS A 7 -23.97 -20.81 -21.95
N CYS A 8 -23.08 -20.72 -20.96
CA CYS A 8 -21.69 -21.14 -21.19
C CYS A 8 -21.08 -21.66 -19.88
N TYR A 9 -20.58 -22.88 -19.94
CA TYR A 9 -20.13 -23.74 -18.86
C TYR A 9 -18.59 -23.73 -18.85
N PRO A 10 -17.89 -23.43 -17.75
CA PRO A 10 -16.52 -23.86 -17.58
C PRO A 10 -16.50 -25.14 -16.72
N SER A 11 -16.64 -26.29 -17.38
CA SER A 11 -16.07 -27.55 -16.90
C SER A 11 -14.59 -27.56 -17.32
N ALA A 12 -13.62 -28.08 -16.58
CA ALA A 12 -13.64 -28.92 -15.40
C ALA A 12 -12.35 -28.71 -14.60
N THR A 13 -12.37 -29.17 -13.34
CA THR A 13 -11.21 -29.61 -12.54
C THR A 13 -10.13 -28.57 -12.18
N ALA A 14 -10.33 -27.88 -11.05
CA ALA A 14 -9.35 -27.89 -9.96
C ALA A 14 -9.96 -27.24 -8.70
N ILE A 15 -10.13 -28.10 -7.70
CA ILE A 15 -10.26 -27.81 -6.28
C ILE A 15 -9.18 -26.78 -5.88
N HIS A 16 -9.58 -25.74 -5.12
CA HIS A 16 -8.74 -24.84 -4.30
C HIS A 16 -7.21 -24.86 -4.53
N CYS A 17 -6.59 -23.70 -4.77
CA CYS A 17 -5.51 -23.24 -3.88
C CYS A 17 -5.10 -21.76 -4.07
N PRO A 18 -4.56 -21.13 -3.01
CA PRO A 18 -4.65 -19.70 -2.75
C PRO A 18 -3.32 -18.99 -2.99
N LEU A 19 -3.20 -18.12 -4.00
CA LEU A 19 -1.99 -17.30 -4.16
C LEU A 19 -2.31 -15.96 -4.84
N PHE A 20 -2.82 -15.00 -4.07
CA PHE A 20 -2.17 -13.70 -3.95
C PHE A 20 -2.54 -13.07 -2.60
N PRO A 21 -1.96 -13.51 -1.48
CA PRO A 21 -1.60 -12.52 -0.49
C PRO A 21 -0.63 -11.57 -1.22
N VAL A 22 -1.00 -10.31 -1.43
CA VAL A 22 -0.04 -9.27 -1.84
C VAL A 22 0.88 -9.01 -0.64
N ASN A 23 1.71 -10.00 -0.33
CA ASN A 23 2.78 -9.89 0.62
C ASN A 23 3.88 -9.10 -0.08
N LYS A 24 3.89 -7.78 0.12
CA LYS A 24 4.95 -6.88 -0.38
C LYS A 24 6.30 -7.09 0.34
N ARG A 25 6.54 -8.25 0.97
CA ARG A 25 7.89 -8.64 1.39
C ARG A 25 8.66 -9.11 0.16
N ARG A 26 9.10 -8.10 -0.58
CA ARG A 26 10.14 -8.20 -1.60
C ARG A 26 11.31 -9.01 -1.01
N PRO A 27 11.86 -10.01 -1.71
CA PRO A 27 13.00 -10.75 -1.19
C PRO A 27 14.12 -9.76 -0.85
N LEU A 28 14.64 -9.88 0.38
CA LEU A 28 15.88 -9.25 0.81
C LEU A 28 17.01 -9.93 0.05
N SER A 29 17.23 -9.51 -1.20
CA SER A 29 18.42 -9.90 -1.95
C SER A 29 19.63 -9.30 -1.23
N ILE A 30 20.48 -10.17 -0.69
CA ILE A 30 21.73 -9.87 0.02
C ILE A 30 22.79 -9.20 -0.88
N PHE A 31 22.51 -9.02 -2.17
CA PHE A 31 23.19 -8.03 -2.98
C PHE A 31 22.48 -6.69 -2.82
N SER A 32 23.11 -5.76 -2.10
CA SER A 32 22.68 -4.37 -1.95
C SER A 32 22.74 -3.65 -3.30
N THR A 33 21.84 -4.00 -4.22
CA THR A 33 21.47 -3.13 -5.33
C THR A 33 20.75 -1.96 -4.69
N SER A 34 21.51 -0.91 -4.35
CA SER A 34 20.97 0.33 -3.81
C SER A 34 19.82 0.75 -4.71
N ARG A 35 18.57 0.64 -4.23
CA ARG A 35 17.41 1.01 -5.03
C ARG A 35 17.46 2.51 -5.26
N THR A 36 18.00 2.90 -6.41
CA THR A 36 18.06 4.31 -6.79
C THR A 36 16.64 4.80 -7.00
N TYR A 37 16.19 5.69 -6.11
CA TYR A 37 14.90 6.33 -6.25
C TYR A 37 14.99 7.45 -7.27
N HIS A 38 14.02 7.52 -8.19
CA HIS A 38 14.02 8.46 -9.31
C HIS A 38 13.05 9.63 -9.05
N CYS A 39 13.27 10.75 -9.73
CA CYS A 39 12.38 11.90 -9.66
C CYS A 39 11.07 11.63 -10.43
N GLN A 40 9.94 11.52 -9.72
CA GLN A 40 8.64 11.24 -10.33
C GLN A 40 8.21 12.31 -11.34
N ARG A 41 8.52 13.60 -11.09
CA ARG A 41 8.21 14.68 -12.03
C ARG A 41 8.95 14.49 -13.35
N CYS A 42 10.23 14.11 -13.32
CA CYS A 42 10.99 13.79 -14.53
C CYS A 42 10.45 12.56 -15.26
N LEU A 43 10.08 11.51 -14.52
CA LEU A 43 9.51 10.30 -15.10
C LEU A 43 8.20 10.58 -15.84
N ASN A 44 7.35 11.46 -15.31
CA ASN A 44 6.11 11.87 -15.98
C ASN A 44 6.35 12.57 -17.34
N HIS A 45 7.56 13.05 -17.60
CA HIS A 45 8.00 13.67 -18.86
C HIS A 45 9.03 12.82 -19.61
N GLY A 46 9.17 11.53 -19.26
CA GLY A 46 10.03 10.58 -19.97
C GLY A 46 11.53 10.64 -19.61
N LYS A 47 11.98 11.48 -18.67
CA LYS A 47 13.38 11.48 -18.22
C LYS A 47 13.59 10.74 -16.90
N LYS A 48 14.53 9.79 -16.90
CA LYS A 48 14.92 9.03 -15.71
C LYS A 48 16.11 9.71 -15.02
N VAL A 49 15.83 10.41 -13.94
CA VAL A 49 16.86 11.14 -13.15
C VAL A 49 16.84 10.66 -11.71
N ALA A 50 18.01 10.39 -11.13
CA ALA A 50 18.14 10.03 -9.72
C ALA A 50 17.64 11.18 -8.84
N ARG A 51 16.85 10.88 -7.80
CA ARG A 51 16.24 11.93 -6.95
C ARG A 51 17.23 12.59 -6.00
N LYS A 52 18.28 11.87 -5.58
CA LYS A 52 19.29 12.38 -4.64
C LYS A 52 19.93 13.64 -5.23
N GLY A 53 19.86 14.77 -4.51
CA GLY A 53 20.40 16.07 -4.96
C GLY A 53 19.62 16.79 -6.07
N HIS A 54 18.62 16.15 -6.68
CA HIS A 54 17.98 16.68 -7.90
C HIS A 54 16.89 17.73 -7.65
N LYS A 55 16.30 17.82 -6.45
CA LYS A 55 15.12 18.66 -6.18
C LYS A 55 15.28 20.13 -6.63
N ARG A 56 16.45 20.74 -6.42
CA ARG A 56 16.71 22.16 -6.74
C ARG A 56 16.93 22.43 -8.24
N PHE A 57 17.39 21.41 -8.97
CA PHE A 57 17.76 21.51 -10.39
C PHE A 57 16.75 20.80 -11.29
N CYS A 58 15.56 20.50 -10.77
CA CYS A 58 14.54 19.80 -11.52
C CYS A 58 13.93 20.73 -12.56
N GLN A 59 14.16 20.42 -13.85
CA GLN A 59 13.54 21.12 -14.98
C GLN A 59 12.01 21.21 -14.86
N TRP A 60 11.36 20.21 -14.25
CA TRP A 60 9.92 20.15 -14.04
C TRP A 60 9.50 20.40 -12.58
N GLY A 61 10.37 21.04 -11.78
CA GLY A 61 10.11 21.35 -10.38
C GLY A 61 8.80 22.13 -10.18
N ASN A 62 8.49 23.03 -11.12
CA ASN A 62 7.32 23.89 -11.10
C ASN A 62 6.26 23.50 -12.15
N CYS A 63 6.36 22.32 -12.78
CA CYS A 63 5.39 21.89 -13.77
C CYS A 63 4.00 21.66 -13.13
N THR A 64 2.96 22.15 -13.82
CA THR A 64 1.54 22.09 -13.41
C THR A 64 0.68 21.16 -14.26
N CYS A 65 1.28 20.34 -15.14
CA CYS A 65 0.52 19.36 -15.92
C CYS A 65 -0.25 18.37 -15.02
N VAL A 66 -1.24 17.67 -15.58
CA VAL A 66 -2.12 16.75 -14.83
C VAL A 66 -1.31 15.72 -14.03
N GLN A 67 -0.31 15.09 -14.66
CA GLN A 67 0.53 14.07 -14.02
C GLN A 67 1.35 14.64 -12.85
N CYS A 68 1.94 15.83 -13.01
CA CYS A 68 2.72 16.50 -11.96
C CYS A 68 1.84 17.03 -10.82
N SER A 69 0.62 17.47 -11.13
CA SER A 69 -0.38 17.86 -10.14
C SER A 69 -0.77 16.69 -9.24
N LEU A 70 -0.90 15.47 -9.77
CA LEU A 70 -1.15 14.26 -8.97
C LEU A 70 0.01 13.95 -8.01
N VAL A 71 1.25 14.20 -8.41
CA VAL A 71 2.43 14.04 -7.54
C VAL A 71 2.35 14.99 -6.35
N GLU A 72 1.93 16.24 -6.56
CA GLU A 72 1.79 17.22 -5.47
C GLU A 72 0.62 16.86 -4.53
N LYS A 73 -0.53 16.49 -5.09
CA LYS A 73 -1.69 16.01 -4.31
C LYS A 73 -1.31 14.83 -3.41
N ARG A 74 -0.58 13.84 -3.95
CA ARG A 74 -0.08 12.69 -3.18
C ARG A 74 0.86 13.12 -2.05
N LYS A 75 1.72 14.11 -2.30
CA LYS A 75 2.63 14.65 -1.27
C LYS A 75 1.86 15.37 -0.16
N ILE A 76 0.78 16.08 -0.46
CA ILE A 76 -0.11 16.68 0.55
C ILE A 76 -0.78 15.58 1.38
N LEU A 77 -1.38 14.58 0.72
CA LEU A 77 -2.03 13.46 1.40
C LEU A 77 -1.06 12.70 2.32
N ASN A 78 0.14 12.38 1.84
CA ASN A 78 1.15 11.71 2.65
C ASN A 78 1.57 12.53 3.87
N ARG A 79 1.67 13.86 3.74
CA ARG A 79 1.94 14.74 4.89
C ARG A 79 0.81 14.70 5.90
N LYS A 80 -0.45 14.74 5.45
CA LYS A 80 -1.62 14.61 6.31
C LYS A 80 -1.63 13.27 7.05
N ILE A 81 -1.49 12.16 6.32
CA ILE A 81 -1.43 10.81 6.91
C ILE A 81 -0.28 10.70 7.92
N ASN A 82 0.88 11.26 7.62
CA ASN A 82 2.02 11.22 8.55
C ASN A 82 1.74 12.02 9.81
N SER A 83 1.20 13.23 9.67
CA SER A 83 0.81 14.07 10.81
C SER A 83 -0.28 13.41 11.66
N GLU A 84 -1.26 12.75 11.04
CA GLU A 84 -2.29 12.00 11.76
C GLU A 84 -1.69 10.81 12.53
N ARG A 85 -0.74 10.09 11.94
CA ARG A 85 -0.03 8.98 12.62
C ARG A 85 0.82 9.45 13.79
N GLU A 86 1.40 10.64 13.69
CA GLU A 86 2.16 11.26 14.77
C GLU A 86 1.23 11.75 15.89
N ALA A 87 0.09 12.37 15.54
CA ALA A 87 -0.91 12.84 16.49
C ALA A 87 -1.61 11.69 17.23
N HIS A 88 -1.89 10.60 16.52
CA HIS A 88 -2.47 9.37 17.07
C HIS A 88 -1.38 8.38 17.51
N GLY A 89 -0.17 8.90 17.77
CA GLY A 89 1.09 8.20 17.98
C GLY A 89 0.89 6.80 18.49
N SER A 90 1.27 5.80 17.67
CA SER A 90 1.29 4.37 18.01
C SER A 90 0.32 4.03 19.13
N LEU A 91 -0.93 3.69 18.79
CA LEU A 91 -1.63 2.73 19.61
C LEU A 91 -0.74 1.47 19.62
N SER A 92 0.24 1.42 20.52
CA SER A 92 0.47 0.20 21.26
C SER A 92 -0.94 -0.15 21.72
N VAL A 93 -1.53 -1.14 21.08
CA VAL A 93 -2.57 -1.91 21.74
C VAL A 93 -1.83 -2.47 22.94
N ASP A 94 -1.83 -1.70 24.03
CA ASP A 94 -1.24 -2.13 25.26
C ASP A 94 -1.94 -3.43 25.59
N ARG A 95 -1.11 -4.42 25.89
CA ARG A 95 -1.45 -5.83 26.07
C ARG A 95 -2.28 -6.05 27.34
N GLU A 96 -3.09 -5.08 27.75
CA GLU A 96 -3.79 -5.06 29.02
C GLU A 96 -5.31 -5.27 28.89
N ASP A 97 -5.86 -5.43 27.68
CA ASP A 97 -7.30 -5.72 27.51
C ASP A 97 -7.62 -7.20 27.20
N ILE A 98 -6.61 -8.08 27.15
CA ILE A 98 -6.83 -9.54 27.00
C ILE A 98 -7.09 -10.20 28.37
N GLN A 99 -6.67 -9.59 29.48
CA GLN A 99 -6.82 -10.19 30.81
C GLN A 99 -8.23 -10.00 31.37
N SER A 100 -8.91 -8.91 31.02
CA SER A 100 -10.28 -8.63 31.50
C SER A 100 -11.34 -9.54 30.85
N GLN A 101 -11.09 -10.04 29.64
CA GLN A 101 -11.98 -11.03 29.01
C GLN A 101 -11.72 -12.48 29.43
N LYS A 102 -10.54 -12.78 30.02
CA LYS A 102 -10.25 -14.10 30.57
C LYS A 102 -10.93 -14.36 31.92
N SER A 103 -11.21 -13.32 32.71
CA SER A 103 -11.95 -13.47 33.99
C SER A 103 -13.45 -13.71 33.80
N ILE A 104 -14.03 -13.21 32.69
CA ILE A 104 -15.43 -13.43 32.34
C ILE A 104 -15.63 -14.81 31.72
N LEU A 105 -14.70 -15.31 30.89
CA LEU A 105 -14.81 -16.65 30.32
C LEU A 105 -14.44 -17.77 31.30
N SER A 106 -13.74 -17.49 32.40
CA SER A 106 -13.48 -18.47 33.47
C SER A 106 -14.64 -18.63 34.45
N SER A 107 -15.68 -17.79 34.37
CA SER A 107 -16.86 -17.85 35.24
C SER A 107 -18.07 -18.56 34.61
N PHE A 108 -17.98 -18.94 33.32
CA PHE A 108 -19.00 -19.71 32.60
C PHE A 108 -18.59 -21.17 32.31
N SER A 109 -17.67 -21.72 33.09
CA SER A 109 -17.41 -23.17 33.11
C SER A 109 -17.78 -23.73 34.49
N ILE A 110 -19.09 -23.89 34.69
CA ILE A 110 -19.67 -24.86 35.63
C ILE A 110 -20.34 -25.93 34.76
#